data_AF-A0A5K1CAM6-F1
#
_entry.id   AF-A0A5K1CAM6-F1
#
_cell.length_a   1.000
_cell.length_b   1.000
_cell.length_c   1.000
_cell.angle_alpha   90.00
_cell.angle_beta   90.00
_cell.angle_gamma   90.00
#
_symmetry.space_group_name_H-M   'P 1'
#
loop_
_entity.id
_entity.type
_entity.pdbx_description
1 polymer ?
#
loop_
_entity_poly.entity_id
_entity_poly.type
_entity_poly.pdbx_seq_one_letter_code
_entity_poly.pdbx_strand_id
1 'polypeptide(L)'
;IVENIQDAPFLVCLYSSTKGVAMRLEREFVGVEEQNWSKMKSSLKEKALDGMILVEELKEIKKEAEDSTSKCSKLWGLLMQEKGIDLGACYILKTSRICSALGLCTHFCLIRAQCHGNAAEVQLRNSWLNMDFQDYPRSLG
;
A
#
# COMPACT_ATOMS: atom_id res chain seq x y z
N ILE A 1 3.75 -7.88 2.55
CA ILE A 1 3.50 -6.46 2.93
C ILE A 1 2.80 -6.40 4.27
N VAL A 2 1.56 -6.89 4.38
CA VAL A 2 0.72 -6.83 5.60
C VAL A 2 1.43 -7.31 6.87
N GLU A 3 2.09 -8.46 6.83
CA GLU A 3 2.78 -9.06 7.99
C GLU A 3 3.84 -8.17 8.62
N ASN A 4 4.42 -7.25 7.82
CA ASN A 4 5.54 -6.43 8.23
C ASN A 4 5.23 -4.94 8.06
N ILE A 5 3.94 -4.59 7.94
CA ILE A 5 3.54 -3.24 7.60
C ILE A 5 3.94 -2.23 8.68
N GLN A 6 4.11 -2.69 9.93
CA GLN A 6 4.57 -1.86 11.04
C GLN A 6 6.04 -1.47 10.93
N ASP A 7 6.82 -2.13 10.06
CA ASP A 7 8.23 -1.82 9.82
C ASP A 7 8.42 -0.70 8.78
N ALA A 8 7.33 -0.12 8.28
CA ALA A 8 7.38 0.96 7.30
C ALA A 8 8.10 2.21 7.87
N PRO A 9 8.82 2.97 7.03
CA PRO A 9 8.88 2.86 5.57
C PRO A 9 9.81 1.77 5.03
N PHE A 10 9.36 1.01 4.03
CA PHE A 10 10.19 0.04 3.33
C PHE A 10 9.84 -0.08 1.85
N LEU A 11 10.81 -0.55 1.07
CA LEU A 11 10.66 -0.89 -0.33
C LEU A 11 10.63 -2.41 -0.51
N VAL A 12 9.73 -2.90 -1.34
CA VAL A 12 9.69 -4.30 -1.80
C VAL A 12 10.15 -4.33 -3.25
N CYS A 13 11.26 -4.99 -3.50
CA CYS A 13 11.85 -5.23 -4.81
C CYS A 13 11.30 -6.53 -5.40
N LEU A 14 10.78 -6.46 -6.63
CA LEU A 14 10.18 -7.57 -7.37
C LEU A 14 11.17 -8.05 -8.43
N TYR A 15 11.50 -9.35 -8.41
CA TYR A 15 12.29 -10.00 -9.46
C TYR A 15 11.53 -11.19 -10.03
N SER A 16 11.38 -11.21 -11.34
CA SER A 16 10.82 -12.27 -12.15
C SER A 16 11.88 -13.36 -12.30
N SER A 17 11.53 -14.58 -11.91
CA SER A 17 12.40 -15.72 -12.18
C SER A 17 12.26 -16.12 -13.64
N THR A 18 13.38 -16.19 -14.35
CA THR A 18 13.48 -16.68 -15.74
C THR A 18 12.99 -18.12 -15.92
N LYS A 19 12.69 -18.85 -14.83
CA LYS A 19 12.19 -20.23 -14.83
C LYS A 19 10.68 -20.37 -14.52
N GLY A 20 9.92 -19.27 -14.52
CA GLY A 20 8.52 -19.29 -14.92
C GLY A 20 7.43 -19.56 -13.87
N VAL A 21 7.69 -19.64 -12.56
CA VAL A 21 6.58 -19.81 -11.58
C VAL A 21 6.74 -19.04 -10.26
N ALA A 22 7.95 -18.64 -9.86
CA ALA A 22 8.16 -17.98 -8.57
C ALA A 22 8.74 -16.57 -8.74
N MET A 23 7.99 -15.56 -8.26
CA MET A 23 8.51 -14.20 -8.12
C MET A 23 9.32 -14.11 -6.82
N ARG A 24 10.55 -13.61 -6.90
CA ARG A 24 11.38 -13.37 -5.71
C ARG A 24 11.07 -11.96 -5.19
N LEU A 25 10.74 -11.89 -3.90
CA LEU A 25 10.53 -10.64 -3.18
C LEU A 25 11.74 -10.38 -2.28
N GLU A 26 12.32 -9.21 -2.39
CA GLU A 26 13.34 -8.72 -1.46
C GLU A 26 12.85 -7.44 -0.81
N ARG A 27 13.05 -7.28 0.49
CA ARG A 27 12.69 -6.05 1.20
C ARG A 27 13.94 -5.27 1.55
N GLU A 28 13.89 -3.98 1.29
CA GLU A 28 14.93 -3.03 1.66
C GLU A 28 14.30 -1.94 2.54
N PHE A 29 14.93 -1.66 3.68
CA PHE A 29 14.50 -0.56 4.54
C PHE A 29 14.88 0.76 3.88
N VAL A 30 13.94 1.71 3.88
CA VAL A 30 14.16 3.04 3.32
C VAL A 30 14.56 3.96 4.46
N GLY A 31 15.80 4.47 4.42
CA GLY A 31 16.21 5.53 5.32
C GLY A 31 15.41 6.81 5.04
N VAL A 32 14.95 7.49 6.08
CA VAL A 32 14.12 8.72 5.97
C VAL A 32 14.91 9.92 5.41
N GLU A 33 16.24 9.85 5.40
CA GLU A 33 17.11 10.93 4.91
C GLU A 33 17.26 10.94 3.37
N GLU A 34 17.26 12.13 2.78
CA GLU A 34 17.35 12.35 1.33
C GLU A 34 18.65 11.77 0.70
N GLN A 35 19.76 11.77 1.46
CA GLN A 35 21.02 11.14 1.02
C GLN A 35 20.91 9.62 0.94
N ASN A 36 20.11 8.99 1.81
CA ASN A 36 19.86 7.55 1.74
C ASN A 36 19.00 7.22 0.53
N TRP A 37 18.02 8.08 0.21
CA TRP A 37 17.20 7.92 -0.98
C TRP A 37 18.00 7.94 -2.29
N SER A 38 18.93 8.90 -2.43
CA SER A 38 19.74 9.01 -3.65
C SER A 38 20.65 7.78 -3.86
N LYS A 39 21.30 7.29 -2.80
CA LYS A 39 22.13 6.07 -2.81
C LYS A 39 21.30 4.82 -3.09
N MET A 40 20.11 4.75 -2.52
CA MET A 40 19.17 3.65 -2.77
C MET A 40 18.71 3.65 -4.22
N LYS A 41 18.38 4.83 -4.79
CA LYS A 41 17.99 4.99 -6.20
C LYS A 41 19.09 4.57 -7.16
N SER A 42 20.36 4.87 -6.86
CA SER A 42 21.47 4.40 -7.69
C SER A 42 21.63 2.88 -7.61
N SER A 43 21.54 2.30 -6.40
CA SER A 43 21.61 0.84 -6.23
C SER A 43 20.47 0.11 -6.94
N LEU A 44 19.26 0.67 -6.91
CA LEU A 44 18.09 0.12 -7.61
C LEU A 44 18.24 0.15 -9.14
N LYS A 45 18.89 1.17 -9.70
CA LYS A 45 19.17 1.24 -11.15
C LYS A 45 20.14 0.17 -11.62
N GLU A 46 21.08 -0.23 -10.76
CA GLU A 46 22.04 -1.31 -11.06
C GLU A 46 21.40 -2.69 -10.97
N LYS A 47 20.27 -2.82 -10.25
CA LYS A 47 19.53 -4.07 -10.11
C LYS A 47 18.61 -4.30 -11.31
N ALA A 48 18.59 -5.54 -11.81
CA ALA A 48 17.65 -5.98 -12.83
C ALA A 48 16.26 -6.27 -12.22
N LEU A 49 15.62 -5.25 -11.66
CA LEU A 49 14.28 -5.34 -11.07
C LEU A 49 13.21 -5.39 -12.15
N ASP A 50 12.13 -6.10 -11.87
CA ASP A 50 10.90 -6.11 -12.67
C ASP A 50 9.85 -5.15 -12.10
N GLY A 51 9.99 -4.79 -10.82
CA GLY A 51 9.18 -3.73 -10.21
C GLY A 51 9.57 -3.44 -8.76
N MET A 52 8.90 -2.46 -8.18
CA MET A 52 9.05 -2.12 -6.78
C MET A 52 7.75 -1.60 -6.17
N ILE A 53 7.60 -1.79 -4.86
CA ILE A 53 6.48 -1.27 -4.07
C ILE A 53 7.05 -0.53 -2.86
N LEU A 54 6.85 0.79 -2.79
CA LEU A 54 7.15 1.60 -1.62
C LEU A 54 5.94 1.60 -0.70
N VAL A 55 6.16 1.37 0.60
CA VAL A 55 5.10 1.36 1.62
C VAL A 55 5.43 2.37 2.71
N GLU A 56 4.53 3.30 2.97
CA GLU A 56 4.69 4.36 3.99
C GLU A 56 3.40 4.56 4.80
N GLU A 57 3.52 4.93 6.08
CA GLU A 57 2.35 5.29 6.90
C GLU A 57 1.86 6.70 6.51
N LEU A 58 0.57 6.82 6.18
CA LEU A 58 -0.04 8.12 5.89
C LEU A 58 -0.48 8.77 7.20
N LYS A 59 0.25 9.82 7.62
CA LYS A 59 -0.13 10.62 8.78
C LYS A 59 -1.29 11.53 8.39
N GLU A 60 -2.50 11.22 8.86
CA GLU A 60 -3.62 12.15 8.75
C GLU A 60 -3.36 13.40 9.60
N ILE A 61 -3.63 14.58 9.02
CA ILE A 61 -3.74 15.83 9.77
C ILE A 61 -5.02 15.70 10.60
N LYS A 62 -4.88 15.26 11.86
CA LYS A 62 -5.99 15.04 12.79
C LYS A 62 -6.91 16.27 12.82
N LYS A 63 -8.19 16.09 12.47
CA LYS A 63 -9.26 16.88 13.10
C LYS A 63 -9.66 16.12 14.36
N GLU A 64 -9.47 16.78 15.49
CA GLU A 64 -9.80 16.28 16.82
C GLU A 64 -11.25 15.79 16.87
N ALA A 65 -11.42 14.50 17.10
CA ALA A 65 -12.63 13.93 17.68
C ALA A 65 -12.20 12.69 18.46
N GLU A 66 -12.12 12.87 19.77
CA GLU A 66 -11.98 11.78 20.74
C GLU A 66 -13.20 10.88 20.65
N ASP A 67 -13.00 9.58 20.39
CA ASP A 67 -13.84 8.57 21.02
C ASP A 67 -13.01 7.34 21.37
N SER A 68 -13.06 7.01 22.66
CA SER A 68 -12.17 6.07 23.33
C SER A 68 -12.76 4.67 23.28
N THR A 69 -12.74 4.04 22.11
CA THR A 69 -13.08 2.61 21.96
C THR A 69 -12.15 1.88 21.00
N SER A 70 -11.08 1.28 21.55
CA SER A 70 -10.28 0.11 21.11
C SER A 70 -9.97 -0.16 19.61
N LYS A 71 -10.24 0.77 18.69
CA LYS A 71 -9.99 0.64 17.26
C LYS A 71 -8.71 1.37 16.92
N CYS A 72 -7.64 0.62 16.69
CA CYS A 72 -6.42 1.16 16.12
C CYS A 72 -6.50 0.98 14.61
N SER A 73 -6.98 2.01 13.90
CA SER A 73 -6.91 2.06 12.43
C SER A 73 -5.73 2.91 11.97
N LYS A 74 -5.00 2.41 10.97
CA LYS A 74 -3.92 3.13 10.30
C LYS A 74 -4.14 3.13 8.80
N LEU A 75 -3.70 4.20 8.14
CA LEU A 75 -3.64 4.31 6.69
C LEU A 75 -2.20 4.19 6.21
N TRP A 76 -2.05 3.51 5.08
CA TRP A 76 -0.77 3.27 4.44
C TRP A 76 -0.85 3.62 2.96
N GLY A 77 0.16 4.30 2.47
CA GLY A 77 0.36 4.61 1.06
C GLY A 77 1.24 3.55 0.45
N LEU A 78 0.80 2.98 -0.68
CA LEU A 78 1.59 2.04 -1.46
C LEU A 78 1.81 2.64 -2.84
N LEU A 79 3.06 2.87 -3.22
CA LEU A 79 3.43 3.30 -4.56
C LEU A 79 4.08 2.12 -5.27
N MET A 80 3.45 1.66 -6.34
CA MET A 80 3.94 0.56 -7.16
C MET A 80 4.46 1.09 -8.50
N GLN A 81 5.65 0.63 -8.90
CA GLN A 81 6.23 0.92 -10.20
C GLN A 81 6.77 -0.37 -10.83
N GLU A 82 6.38 -0.64 -12.07
CA GLU A 82 6.87 -1.77 -12.86
C GLU A 82 7.97 -1.31 -13.82
N LYS A 83 8.90 -2.20 -14.13
CA LYS A 83 9.94 -1.93 -15.11
C LYS A 83 9.33 -1.78 -16.51
N GLY A 84 9.67 -0.70 -17.20
CA GLY A 84 9.21 -0.46 -18.57
C GLY A 84 7.79 0.11 -18.67
N ILE A 85 7.13 0.37 -17.54
CA ILE A 85 5.87 1.10 -17.48
C ILE A 85 6.12 2.45 -16.80
N ASP A 86 6.01 3.53 -17.57
CA ASP A 86 6.19 4.90 -17.06
C ASP A 86 5.07 5.35 -16.11
N LEU A 87 3.97 4.59 -16.05
CA LEU A 87 2.83 4.83 -15.17
C LEU A 87 2.92 3.98 -13.90
N GLY A 88 3.28 4.61 -12.79
CA GLY A 88 3.11 4.02 -11.46
C GLY A 88 1.64 3.95 -11.03
N ALA A 89 1.33 3.06 -10.09
CA ALA A 89 0.02 2.98 -9.45
C ALA A 89 0.13 3.29 -7.96
N CYS A 90 -0.70 4.22 -7.50
CA CYS A 90 -0.87 4.54 -6.08
C CYS A 90 -2.00 3.66 -5.51
N TYR A 91 -1.83 3.13 -4.31
CA TYR A 91 -2.87 2.45 -3.55
C TYR A 91 -2.92 2.99 -2.11
N ILE A 92 -4.10 2.93 -1.51
CA ILE A 92 -4.31 3.20 -0.09
C ILE A 92 -4.73 1.89 0.58
N LEU A 93 -4.00 1.52 1.63
CA LEU A 93 -4.34 0.39 2.48
C LEU A 93 -4.77 0.91 3.84
N LYS A 94 -5.99 0.56 4.27
CA LYS A 94 -6.46 0.74 5.64
C LYS A 94 -6.30 -0.56 6.41
N THR A 95 -5.60 -0.50 7.54
CA THR A 95 -5.52 -1.59 8.52
C THR A 95 -6.34 -1.20 9.74
N SER A 96 -7.34 -2.00 10.11
CA SER A 96 -8.15 -1.78 11.32
C SER A 96 -7.98 -2.96 12.26
N ARG A 97 -7.43 -2.73 13.45
CA ARG A 97 -7.32 -3.75 14.48
C ARG A 97 -8.46 -3.62 15.48
N ILE A 98 -9.18 -4.71 15.69
CA ILE A 98 -10.29 -4.83 16.64
C ILE A 98 -9.90 -5.87 17.68
N CYS A 99 -9.91 -5.46 18.95
CA CYS A 99 -9.70 -6.34 20.09
C CYS A 99 -11.05 -6.70 20.70
N SER A 100 -11.34 -7.99 20.85
CA SER A 100 -12.53 -8.49 21.52
C SER A 100 -12.17 -9.56 22.55
N ALA A 101 -13.11 -9.92 23.43
CA ALA A 101 -12.92 -11.01 24.40
C ALA A 101 -12.64 -12.37 23.74
N LEU A 102 -12.99 -12.55 22.45
CA LEU A 102 -12.78 -13.79 21.68
C LEU A 102 -11.47 -13.78 20.86
N GLY A 103 -10.70 -12.68 20.92
CA GLY A 103 -9.42 -12.57 20.24
C GLY A 103 -9.24 -11.28 19.45
N LEU A 104 -8.19 -11.28 18.64
CA LEU A 104 -7.73 -10.17 17.83
C LEU A 104 -8.13 -10.41 16.37
N CYS A 105 -8.86 -9.47 15.79
CA CYS A 105 -9.15 -9.45 14.36
C CYS A 105 -8.49 -8.23 13.72
N THR A 106 -7.79 -8.43 12.59
CA THR A 106 -7.26 -7.33 11.80
C THR A 106 -7.93 -7.33 10.44
N HIS A 107 -8.63 -6.25 10.12
CA HIS A 107 -9.27 -6.04 8.84
C HIS A 107 -8.38 -5.21 7.92
N PHE A 108 -8.34 -5.58 6.64
CA PHE A 108 -7.54 -4.93 5.61
C PHE A 108 -8.45 -4.47 4.48
N CYS A 109 -8.31 -3.21 4.05
CA CYS A 109 -9.01 -2.69 2.88
C CYS A 109 -8.00 -1.99 1.97
N LEU A 110 -7.85 -2.47 0.75
CA LEU A 110 -6.95 -1.91 -0.26
C LEU A 110 -7.77 -1.29 -1.38
N ILE A 111 -7.45 -0.05 -1.74
CA ILE A 111 -8.08 0.63 -2.88
C ILE A 111 -7.01 1.24 -3.78
N ARG A 112 -7.31 1.34 -5.07
CA ARG A 112 -6.48 2.14 -5.99
C ARG A 112 -6.71 3.61 -5.70
N ALA A 113 -5.64 4.35 -5.46
CA ALA A 113 -5.71 5.77 -5.18
C ALA A 113 -5.70 6.58 -6.47
N GLN A 114 -6.51 7.62 -6.51
CA GLN A 114 -6.41 8.70 -7.46
C GLN A 114 -5.32 9.65 -6.91
N CYS A 115 -4.14 9.65 -7.54
CA CYS A 115 -3.01 10.44 -7.05
C CYS A 115 -3.29 11.96 -7.17
N HIS A 116 -4.31 12.37 -7.95
CA HIS A 116 -4.81 13.74 -8.03
C HIS A 116 -6.22 13.80 -7.41
N GLY A 117 -6.43 14.67 -6.42
CA GLY A 117 -7.76 14.90 -5.84
C GLY A 117 -7.79 14.85 -4.31
N ASN A 118 -8.79 14.16 -3.78
CA ASN A 118 -9.16 14.20 -2.36
C ASN A 118 -8.17 13.46 -1.44
N ALA A 119 -8.22 13.76 -0.14
CA ALA A 119 -7.44 13.05 0.88
C ALA A 119 -7.73 11.54 0.92
N ALA A 120 -6.77 10.73 1.39
CA ALA A 120 -6.84 9.27 1.39
C ALA A 120 -8.10 8.71 2.07
N GLU A 121 -8.53 9.30 3.20
CA GLU A 121 -9.77 8.94 3.88
C GLU A 121 -11.02 9.15 3.02
N VAL A 122 -11.07 10.26 2.29
CA VAL A 122 -12.19 10.60 1.42
C VAL A 122 -12.23 9.63 0.24
N GLN A 123 -11.08 9.28 -0.32
CA GLN A 123 -10.99 8.26 -1.37
C GLN A 123 -11.47 6.89 -0.86
N LEU A 124 -11.10 6.49 0.36
CA LEU A 124 -11.60 5.28 1.00
C LEU A 124 -13.11 5.32 1.20
N ARG A 125 -13.64 6.40 1.77
CA ARG A 125 -15.09 6.55 1.98
C ARG A 125 -15.86 6.49 0.65
N ASN A 126 -15.39 7.20 -0.37
CA ASN A 126 -16.04 7.22 -1.69
C ASN A 126 -15.97 5.85 -2.37
N SER A 127 -14.87 5.11 -2.22
CA SER A 127 -14.77 3.76 -2.78
C SER A 127 -15.79 2.78 -2.18
N TRP A 128 -16.17 2.96 -0.91
CA TRP A 128 -17.18 2.14 -0.26
C TRP A 128 -18.59 2.55 -0.67
N LEU A 129 -18.84 3.84 -0.87
CA LEU A 129 -20.12 4.37 -1.32
C LEU A 129 -20.41 4.05 -2.80
N ASN A 130 -19.36 3.89 -3.62
CA ASN A 130 -19.48 3.52 -5.03
C ASN A 130 -19.57 2.00 -5.26
N MET A 131 -19.64 1.17 -4.20
CA MET A 131 -19.91 -0.27 -4.34
C MET A 131 -21.35 -0.57 -4.78
N ASP A 132 -22.21 0.44 -4.86
CA ASP A 132 -23.53 0.32 -5.46
C ASP A 132 -23.46 0.46 -6.99
N PHE A 133 -23.63 -0.68 -7.68
CA PHE A 133 -24.08 -0.82 -9.09
C PHE A 133 -23.12 -0.64 -10.28
N GLN A 134 -21.81 -0.84 -10.17
CA GLN A 134 -20.98 -1.06 -11.37
C GLN A 134 -20.01 -2.23 -11.18
N ASP A 135 -20.01 -3.14 -12.16
CA ASP A 135 -19.13 -4.30 -12.35
C ASP A 135 -19.57 -5.66 -11.74
N TYR A 136 -20.71 -6.17 -12.24
CA TYR A 136 -20.70 -7.53 -12.76
C TYR A 136 -20.65 -7.48 -14.29
N PRO A 137 -19.55 -7.87 -14.97
CA PRO A 137 -19.67 -8.30 -16.34
C PRO A 137 -20.55 -9.56 -16.34
N ARG A 138 -21.78 -9.44 -16.83
CA ARG A 138 -22.55 -10.61 -17.26
C ARG A 138 -21.83 -11.23 -18.45
N SER A 139 -20.90 -12.15 -18.18
CA SER A 139 -20.55 -13.17 -19.16
C SER A 139 -21.69 -14.19 -19.21
N LEU A 140 -22.65 -13.95 -20.09
CA LEU A 140 -23.52 -15.01 -20.61
C LEU A 140 -23.12 -15.20 -22.07
N GLY A 141 -22.75 -16.44 -22.39
CA GLY A 141 -22.23 -16.86 -23.69
C GLY A 141 -23.27 -17.00 -24.78
#